data_AF-A0A1J9R220-F1
#
_entry.id   AF-A0A1J9R220-F1
#
_cell.length_a   1.000
_cell.length_b   1.000
_cell.length_c   1.000
_cell.angle_alpha   90.00
_cell.angle_beta   90.00
_cell.angle_gamma   90.00
#
_symmetry.space_group_name_H-M   'P 1'
#
loop_
_entity.id
_entity.type
_entity.pdbx_description
1 polymer ?
#
loop_
_entity_poly.entity_id
_entity_poly.type
_entity_poly.pdbx_seq_one_letter_code
_entity_poly.pdbx_strand_id
1 'polypeptide(L)'
;MLESAVASPMNVKHYAQQENIFQLAANLSEKIMENHAFMDGNKRAALLAADMFLRVNGYKLQDIPMAHDSVNQGIGNAHVAVTTDQWTGEQPGSYYESVATPIASWTQDILAWRDETIEY
;
A
#
# COMPACT_ATOMS: atom_id res chain seq x y z
N MET A 1 -6.90 1.14 16.55
CA MET A 1 -6.54 -0.30 16.64
C MET A 1 -6.12 -0.78 15.27
N LEU A 2 -5.02 -1.54 15.17
CA LEU A 2 -4.46 -1.98 13.89
C LEU A 2 -5.40 -2.87 13.08
N GLU A 3 -6.23 -3.69 13.74
CA GLU A 3 -7.21 -4.54 13.04
C GLU A 3 -8.19 -3.73 12.20
N SER A 4 -8.58 -2.54 12.68
CA SER A 4 -9.45 -1.62 11.94
C SER A 4 -8.77 -1.07 10.68
N ALA A 5 -7.47 -0.79 10.75
CA ALA A 5 -6.72 -0.34 9.58
C ALA A 5 -6.67 -1.41 8.48
N VAL A 6 -6.42 -2.67 8.86
CA VAL A 6 -6.33 -3.79 7.92
C VAL A 6 -7.71 -4.13 7.31
N ALA A 7 -8.79 -3.97 8.06
CA ALA A 7 -10.15 -4.16 7.54
C ALA A 7 -10.62 -3.01 6.62
N SER A 8 -10.00 -1.83 6.72
CA SER A 8 -10.46 -0.61 6.02
C SER A 8 -10.52 -0.75 4.49
N PRO A 9 -9.51 -1.29 3.79
CA PRO A 9 -9.58 -1.45 2.33
C PRO A 9 -10.74 -2.35 1.89
N MET A 10 -11.04 -3.41 2.66
CA MET A 10 -12.17 -4.30 2.38
C MET A 10 -13.50 -3.55 2.56
N ASN A 11 -13.63 -2.75 3.61
CA ASN A 11 -14.81 -1.91 3.83
C ASN A 11 -14.98 -0.88 2.70
N VAL A 12 -13.93 -0.17 2.32
CA VAL A 12 -13.99 0.84 1.24
C VAL A 12 -14.34 0.18 -0.10
N LYS A 13 -13.75 -0.98 -0.41
CA LYS A 13 -14.11 -1.76 -1.60
C LYS A 13 -15.58 -2.15 -1.62
N HIS A 14 -16.11 -2.69 -0.51
CA HIS A 14 -17.49 -3.17 -0.46
C HIS A 14 -18.54 -2.05 -0.41
N TYR A 15 -18.32 -1.04 0.44
CA TYR A 15 -19.34 -0.01 0.70
C TYR A 15 -19.21 1.21 -0.21
N ALA A 16 -18.00 1.61 -0.57
CA ALA A 16 -17.76 2.76 -1.45
C ALA A 16 -17.52 2.35 -2.92
N GLN A 17 -17.59 1.05 -3.23
CA GLN A 17 -17.35 0.49 -4.57
C GLN A 17 -16.02 0.91 -5.20
N GLN A 18 -14.99 1.15 -4.37
CA GLN A 18 -13.67 1.50 -4.88
C GLN A 18 -12.96 0.24 -5.40
N GLU A 19 -12.68 0.22 -6.70
CA GLU A 19 -11.99 -0.89 -7.37
C GLU A 19 -10.52 -0.59 -7.69
N ASN A 20 -10.11 0.69 -7.64
CA ASN A 20 -8.73 1.07 -7.88
C ASN A 20 -7.83 0.59 -6.73
N ILE A 21 -6.98 -0.39 -7.02
CA ILE A 21 -6.07 -1.02 -6.05
C ILE A 21 -5.06 -0.04 -5.44
N PHE A 22 -4.68 1.02 -6.16
CA PHE A 22 -3.78 2.06 -5.65
C PHE A 22 -4.49 2.94 -4.61
N GLN A 23 -5.78 3.22 -4.82
CA GLN A 23 -6.61 3.91 -3.83
C GLN A 23 -6.84 3.05 -2.58
N LEU A 24 -7.06 1.75 -2.76
CA LEU A 24 -7.19 0.82 -1.63
C LEU A 24 -5.87 0.67 -0.84
N ALA A 25 -4.72 0.63 -1.52
CA ALA A 25 -3.41 0.63 -0.88
C ALA A 25 -3.13 1.94 -0.12
N ALA A 26 -3.49 3.08 -0.70
CA ALA A 26 -3.41 4.38 -0.07
C ALA A 26 -4.24 4.43 1.23
N ASN A 27 -5.50 3.99 1.15
CA ASN A 27 -6.38 3.89 2.32
C ASN A 27 -5.77 3.01 3.43
N LEU A 28 -5.18 1.86 3.08
CA LEU A 28 -4.50 1.00 4.06
C LEU A 28 -3.36 1.75 4.76
N SER A 29 -2.47 2.39 3.99
CA SER A 29 -1.33 3.10 4.55
C SER A 29 -1.75 4.26 5.44
N GLU A 30 -2.76 5.04 5.04
CA GLU A 30 -3.29 6.16 5.82
C GLU A 30 -3.83 5.67 7.16
N LYS A 31 -4.66 4.62 7.15
CA LYS A 31 -5.23 4.07 8.39
C LYS A 31 -4.19 3.47 9.32
N ILE A 32 -3.09 2.94 8.79
CA ILE A 32 -1.96 2.47 9.62
C ILE A 32 -1.23 3.66 10.26
N MET A 33 -1.03 4.76 9.52
CA MET A 33 -0.39 5.96 10.06
C MET A 33 -1.24 6.63 11.15
N GLU A 34 -2.55 6.76 10.92
CA GLU A 34 -3.50 7.41 11.86
C GLU A 34 -3.68 6.62 13.16
N ASN A 35 -3.64 5.29 13.09
CA ASN A 35 -3.92 4.45 14.25
C ASN A 35 -2.80 4.46 15.31
N HIS A 36 -1.66 5.11 15.04
CA HIS A 36 -0.48 5.14 15.92
C HIS A 36 -0.16 3.76 16.52
N ALA A 37 -0.28 2.70 15.71
CA ALA A 37 -0.25 1.32 16.19
C ALA A 37 1.09 0.92 16.82
N PHE A 38 2.17 1.65 16.50
CA PHE A 38 3.51 1.41 17.00
C PHE A 38 4.06 2.65 17.73
N MET A 39 4.93 2.41 18.72
CA MET A 39 5.65 3.49 19.44
C MET A 39 6.49 4.37 18.50
N ASP A 40 7.10 3.77 17.49
CA ASP A 40 7.77 4.44 16.36
C ASP A 40 7.66 3.53 15.12
N GLY A 41 7.81 4.11 13.93
CA GLY A 41 7.85 3.36 12.68
C GLY A 41 6.52 3.21 11.96
N ASN A 42 5.46 3.90 12.40
CA ASN A 42 4.14 3.86 11.74
C ASN A 42 4.23 4.15 10.22
N LYS A 43 5.06 5.11 9.80
CA LYS A 43 5.28 5.42 8.38
C LYS A 43 5.96 4.27 7.62
N ARG A 44 6.94 3.62 8.25
CA ARG A 44 7.64 2.46 7.67
C ARG A 44 6.71 1.27 7.54
N ALA A 45 5.89 1.02 8.56
CA ALA A 45 4.86 -0.02 8.54
C ALA A 45 3.77 0.26 7.49
N ALA A 46 3.33 1.52 7.36
CA ALA A 46 2.36 1.93 6.36
C ALA A 46 2.89 1.75 4.92
N LEU A 47 4.14 2.12 4.67
CA LEU A 47 4.80 1.88 3.38
C LEU A 47 4.89 0.39 3.07
N LEU A 48 5.38 -0.40 4.03
CA LEU A 48 5.48 -1.84 3.85
C LEU A 48 4.11 -2.48 3.57
N ALA A 49 3.08 -2.07 4.29
CA ALA A 49 1.73 -2.58 4.09
C ALA A 49 1.15 -2.21 2.71
N ALA A 50 1.31 -0.96 2.26
CA ALA A 50 0.88 -0.54 0.92
C ALA A 50 1.65 -1.28 -0.19
N ASP A 51 2.97 -1.41 -0.06
CA ASP A 51 3.80 -2.12 -1.03
C ASP A 51 3.43 -3.61 -1.10
N MET A 52 3.21 -4.27 0.05
CA MET A 52 2.75 -5.68 0.07
C MET A 52 1.35 -5.84 -0.51
N PHE A 53 0.43 -4.93 -0.21
CA PHE A 53 -0.91 -4.93 -0.81
C PHE A 53 -0.83 -4.82 -2.34
N LEU A 54 -0.01 -3.91 -2.85
CA LEU A 54 0.15 -3.77 -4.29
C LEU A 54 0.84 -4.98 -4.91
N ARG A 55 1.80 -5.59 -4.21
CA ARG A 55 2.50 -6.80 -4.69
C ARG A 55 1.53 -7.93 -4.92
N VAL A 56 0.67 -8.24 -3.96
CA VAL A 56 -0.35 -9.29 -4.15
C VAL A 56 -1.33 -8.96 -5.29
N ASN A 57 -1.43 -7.69 -5.68
CA ASN A 57 -2.22 -7.21 -6.83
C ASN A 57 -1.39 -6.99 -8.11
N GLY A 58 -0.12 -7.44 -8.18
CA GLY A 58 0.69 -7.40 -9.41
C GLY A 58 1.60 -6.18 -9.59
N TYR A 59 1.68 -5.28 -8.61
CA TYR A 59 2.44 -4.04 -8.67
C TYR A 59 3.42 -3.90 -7.51
N LYS A 60 4.47 -3.10 -7.64
CA LYS A 60 5.39 -2.79 -6.53
C LYS A 60 5.67 -1.29 -6.48
N LEU A 61 5.78 -0.74 -5.28
CA LEU A 61 6.17 0.66 -5.06
C LEU A 61 7.69 0.83 -5.02
N GLN A 62 8.40 -0.22 -4.61
CA GLN A 62 9.85 -0.21 -4.41
C GLN A 62 10.46 -1.52 -4.91
N ASP A 63 11.66 -1.45 -5.49
CA ASP A 63 12.38 -2.67 -5.89
C ASP A 63 12.96 -3.38 -4.68
N ILE A 64 13.65 -2.61 -3.83
CA ILE A 64 14.23 -3.06 -2.59
C ILE A 64 13.48 -2.37 -1.45
N PRO A 65 12.89 -3.14 -0.51
CA PRO A 65 12.18 -2.56 0.62
C PRO A 65 13.03 -1.55 1.40
N MET A 66 12.51 -0.33 1.54
CA MET A 66 13.09 0.74 2.36
C MET A 66 14.52 1.15 1.95
N ALA A 67 14.88 0.97 0.68
CA ALA A 67 16.17 1.42 0.16
C ALA A 67 16.32 2.93 0.28
N HIS A 68 17.57 3.40 0.39
CA HIS A 68 17.88 4.82 0.47
C HIS A 68 17.96 5.44 -0.92
N ASP A 69 16.82 5.50 -1.61
CA ASP A 69 16.69 6.00 -2.98
C ASP A 69 15.60 7.08 -3.10
N SER A 70 15.53 7.71 -4.28
CA SER A 70 14.56 8.78 -4.54
C SER A 70 13.11 8.31 -4.52
N VAL A 71 12.85 7.02 -4.80
CA VAL A 71 11.50 6.45 -4.81
C VAL A 71 10.98 6.34 -3.38
N ASN A 72 11.75 5.71 -2.50
CA ASN A 72 11.43 5.58 -1.08
C ASN A 72 11.33 6.93 -0.37
N GLN A 73 12.21 7.88 -0.72
CA GLN A 73 12.11 9.26 -0.22
C GLN A 73 10.84 9.95 -0.71
N GLY A 74 10.48 9.79 -1.99
CA GLY A 74 9.25 10.34 -2.57
C GLY A 74 7.99 9.83 -1.87
N ILE A 75 7.91 8.52 -1.63
CA ILE A 75 6.78 7.91 -0.93
C ILE A 75 6.74 8.34 0.54
N GLY A 76 7.90 8.42 1.21
CA GLY A 76 7.99 8.95 2.57
C GLY A 76 7.48 10.40 2.66
N ASN A 77 7.78 11.23 1.66
CA ASN A 77 7.27 12.60 1.58
C ASN A 77 5.77 12.65 1.32
N ALA A 78 5.25 11.78 0.44
CA ALA A 78 3.81 11.63 0.22
C ALA A 78 3.08 11.28 1.53
N HIS A 79 3.62 10.35 2.32
CA HIS A 79 3.07 9.99 3.63
C HIS A 79 3.09 11.15 4.62
N VAL A 80 4.18 11.91 4.65
CA VAL A 80 4.25 13.14 5.46
C VAL A 80 3.14 14.09 5.03
N ALA A 81 2.98 14.34 3.73
CA ALA A 81 1.97 15.25 3.18
C ALA A 81 0.53 14.83 3.54
N VAL A 82 0.24 13.53 3.56
CA VAL A 82 -1.07 13.01 4.03
C VAL A 82 -1.27 13.31 5.51
N THR A 83 -0.28 12.99 6.34
CA THR A 83 -0.39 13.18 7.81
C THR A 83 -0.38 14.65 8.25
N THR A 84 0.00 15.57 7.37
CA THR A 84 0.02 17.02 7.63
C THR A 84 -1.10 17.75 6.90
N ASP A 85 -2.12 17.01 6.42
CA ASP A 85 -3.28 17.52 5.69
C ASP A 85 -2.93 18.32 4.42
N GLN A 86 -1.71 18.16 3.89
CA GLN A 86 -1.29 18.78 2.62
C GLN A 86 -1.83 18.01 1.42
N TRP A 87 -1.96 16.68 1.55
CA TRP A 87 -2.62 15.80 0.59
C TRP A 87 -3.87 15.20 1.21
N THR A 88 -4.98 15.17 0.46
CA THR A 88 -6.26 14.64 0.91
C THR A 88 -6.97 13.86 -0.20
N GLY A 89 -7.97 13.06 0.19
CA GLY A 89 -8.79 12.30 -0.75
C GLY A 89 -7.95 11.29 -1.57
N GLU A 90 -8.06 11.36 -2.89
CA GLU A 90 -7.48 10.38 -3.81
C GLU A 90 -6.00 10.64 -4.17
N GLN A 91 -5.44 11.78 -3.76
CA GLN A 91 -4.08 12.18 -4.13
C GLN A 91 -3.00 11.12 -3.79
N PRO A 92 -3.03 10.44 -2.63
CA PRO A 92 -2.02 9.44 -2.31
C PRO A 92 -2.13 8.20 -3.20
N GLY A 93 -3.34 7.78 -3.56
CA GLY A 93 -3.56 6.67 -4.48
C GLY A 93 -3.13 7.00 -5.90
N SER A 94 -3.41 8.23 -6.38
CA SER A 94 -2.92 8.68 -7.68
C SER A 94 -1.40 8.77 -7.73
N TYR A 95 -0.76 9.16 -6.61
CA TYR A 95 0.69 9.13 -6.51
C TYR A 95 1.23 7.70 -6.57
N TYR A 96 0.63 6.75 -5.83
CA TYR A 96 1.00 5.34 -5.90
C TYR A 96 0.89 4.78 -7.32
N GLU A 97 -0.21 5.08 -8.01
CA GLU A 97 -0.41 4.69 -9.40
C GLU A 97 0.69 5.24 -10.33
N SER A 98 1.18 6.47 -10.07
CA SER A 98 2.23 7.09 -10.87
C SER A 98 3.63 6.49 -10.67
N VAL A 99 3.92 5.94 -9.49
CA VAL A 99 5.25 5.42 -9.15
C VAL A 99 5.32 3.90 -9.13
N ALA A 100 4.18 3.22 -9.04
CA ALA A 100 4.11 1.78 -9.02
C ALA A 100 4.55 1.19 -10.36
N THR A 101 5.31 0.11 -10.30
CA THR A 101 5.73 -0.65 -11.48
C THR A 101 5.12 -2.04 -11.47
N PRO A 102 4.74 -2.61 -12.62
CA PRO A 102 4.24 -3.97 -12.68
C PRO A 102 5.34 -4.98 -12.31
N ILE A 103 4.95 -6.07 -11.66
CA ILE A 103 5.86 -7.18 -11.35
C ILE A 103 6.03 -8.03 -12.61
N ALA A 104 7.15 -7.82 -13.31
CA ALA A 104 7.44 -8.46 -14.60
C ALA A 104 7.71 -9.97 -14.52
N SER A 105 8.24 -10.46 -13.39
CA SER A 105 8.53 -11.89 -13.20
C SER A 105 8.32 -12.28 -11.74
N TRP A 106 7.41 -13.21 -11.53
CA TRP A 106 7.25 -13.92 -10.27
C TRP A 106 8.21 -15.10 -10.24
N THR A 107 8.79 -15.43 -9.09
CA THR A 107 9.51 -16.70 -8.94
C THR A 107 8.51 -17.85 -9.14
N GLN A 108 8.97 -18.99 -9.65
CA GLN A 108 8.09 -20.12 -9.92
C GLN A 108 7.32 -20.58 -8.67
N ASP A 109 7.96 -20.49 -7.49
CA ASP A 109 7.33 -20.84 -6.22
C ASP A 109 6.17 -19.89 -5.87
N ILE A 110 6.27 -18.59 -6.18
CA ILE A 110 5.19 -17.63 -5.95
C ILE A 110 4.05 -17.81 -6.96
N LEU A 111 4.37 -18.17 -8.21
CA LEU A 111 3.35 -18.51 -9.21
C LEU A 111 2.55 -19.75 -8.78
N ALA A 112 3.23 -20.79 -8.30
CA ALA A 112 2.59 -22.00 -7.78
C ALA A 112 1.63 -21.68 -6.63
N TRP A 113 2.06 -20.87 -5.65
CA TRP A 113 1.20 -20.47 -4.53
C TRP A 113 -0.02 -19.67 -4.96
N ARG A 114 0.14 -18.73 -5.91
CA ARG A 114 -0.97 -17.93 -6.42
C ARG A 114 -1.99 -18.82 -7.12
N ASP A 115 -1.53 -19.72 -7.98
CA ASP A 115 -2.41 -20.55 -8.81
C ASP A 115 -3.15 -21.60 -7.96
N GLU A 116 -2.54 -22.12 -6.88
CA GLU A 116 -3.20 -22.98 -5.89
C GLU A 116 -4.33 -22.26 -5.11
N THR A 117 -4.21 -20.95 -4.90
CA THR A 117 -5.22 -20.16 -4.16
C THR A 117 -6.45 -19.75 -4.97
N ILE A 118 -6.48 -20.01 -6.28
CA ILE A 118 -7.63 -19.69 -7.15
C ILE A 118 -8.71 -20.79 -7.07
N GLU A 119 -8.43 -21.94 -6.45
CA GLU A 119 -9.35 -23.11 -6.41
C GLU A 119 -10.27 -23.21 -5.18
N TYR A 120 -10.54 -22.14 -4.41
CA TYR A 120 -11.55 -22.17 -3.32
C TYR A 120 -12.64 -21.11 -3.44
#